data_AF-A0A0B1SF42-F1
#
_entry.id   AF-A0A0B1SF42-F1
#
_cell.length_a   1.000
_cell.length_b   1.000
_cell.length_c   1.000
_cell.angle_alpha   90.00
_cell.angle_beta   90.00
_cell.angle_gamma   90.00
#
_symmetry.space_group_name_H-M   'P 1'
#
loop_
_entity.id
_entity.type
_entity.pdbx_description
1 polymer ?
#
loop_
_entity_poly.entity_id
_entity_poly.type
_entity_poly.pdbx_seq_one_letter_code
_entity_poly.pdbx_strand_id
1 'polypeptide(L)' 'IIFSKKRGNNAFQHTAGQFAGVHAVKVLGWGSENGTPYWLVANSWNTDWGENGYFRILRGERHCGFEYGMVGIIMDV' A
#
# COMPACT_ATOMS: atom_id res chain seq x y z
N ILE A 1 0.09 -2.98 -11.64
CA ILE A 1 0.99 -2.33 -10.65
C ILE A 1 1.91 -3.40 -10.09
N ILE A 2 3.23 -3.23 -10.22
CA ILE A 2 4.20 -4.16 -9.65
C ILE A 2 4.68 -3.57 -8.33
N PHE A 3 4.44 -4.30 -7.25
CA PHE A 3 4.91 -3.94 -5.93
C PHE A 3 6.19 -4.73 -5.65
N SER A 4 7.33 -4.05 -5.54
CA SER A 4 8.60 -4.65 -5.11
C SER A 4 8.93 -4.26 -3.67
N LYS A 5 9.43 -5.22 -2.89
CA LYS A 5 9.96 -4.95 -1.54
C LYS A 5 11.44 -4.65 -1.65
N LYS A 6 11.91 -3.61 -0.96
CA LYS A 6 13.34 -3.36 -0.81
C LYS A 6 13.92 -4.38 0.18
N ARG A 7 15.13 -4.90 -0.08
CA ARG A 7 15.79 -5.87 0.82
C ARG A 7 15.89 -5.30 2.24
N GLY A 8 15.34 -6.01 3.22
CA GLY A 8 15.29 -5.58 4.64
C GLY A 8 14.07 -4.74 5.04
N ASN A 9 13.17 -4.42 4.10
CA ASN A 9 11.93 -3.68 4.37
C ASN A 9 10.73 -4.45 3.82
N ASN A 10 9.71 -4.67 4.64
CA ASN A 10 8.49 -5.32 4.18
C ASN A 10 7.47 -4.36 3.56
N ALA A 11 7.67 -3.04 3.68
CA ALA A 11 6.89 -2.07 2.95
C ALA A 11 7.34 -2.00 1.47
N PHE A 12 6.37 -2.08 0.58
CA PHE A 12 6.56 -1.96 -0.86
C PHE A 12 7.02 -0.55 -1.24
N GLN A 13 8.03 -0.52 -2.10
CA GLN A 13 8.59 0.67 -2.71
C GLN A 13 8.79 0.35 -4.20
N HIS A 14 8.26 1.19 -5.06
CA HIS A 14 8.50 1.08 -6.50
C HIS A 14 9.98 1.37 -6.76
N THR A 15 10.66 0.39 -7.35
CA THR A 15 12.09 0.48 -7.68
C THR A 15 12.33 0.45 -9.18
N ALA A 16 11.49 -0.25 -9.93
CA ALA A 16 11.60 -0.44 -11.37
C ALA A 16 10.25 -0.87 -11.97
N GLY A 17 10.14 -0.82 -13.30
CA GLY A 17 8.93 -1.16 -14.05
C GLY A 17 8.19 0.09 -14.57
N GLN A 18 7.42 -0.10 -15.65
CA GLN A 18 6.69 0.97 -16.32
C GLN A 18 5.39 1.33 -15.59
N PHE A 19 4.92 2.55 -15.78
CA PHE A 19 3.61 2.97 -15.30
C PHE A 19 2.52 2.15 -15.97
N ALA A 20 1.73 1.44 -15.17
CA ALA A 20 0.66 0.56 -15.64
C ALA A 20 -0.76 1.12 -15.44
N GLY A 21 -0.88 2.30 -14.81
CA GLY A 21 -2.16 2.90 -14.43
C GLY A 21 -2.33 3.07 -12.91
N VAL A 22 -3.54 3.49 -12.52
CA VAL A 22 -3.97 3.70 -11.13
C VAL A 22 -4.80 2.52 -10.63
N HIS A 23 -4.83 2.29 -9.32
CA HIS A 23 -5.59 1.21 -8.70
C HIS A 23 -6.12 1.65 -7.33
N ALA A 24 -7.42 1.44 -7.10
CA ALA A 24 -8.05 1.73 -5.83
C ALA A 24 -7.94 0.52 -4.89
N VAL A 25 -7.63 0.80 -3.62
CA VAL A 25 -7.38 -0.21 -2.58
C VAL A 25 -7.95 0.26 -1.26
N LYS A 26 -8.12 -0.64 -0.29
CA LYS A 26 -8.67 -0.31 1.03
C LYS A 26 -7.57 -0.21 2.08
N VAL A 27 -7.40 0.97 2.65
CA VAL A 27 -6.51 1.17 3.81
C VAL A 27 -7.20 0.63 5.06
N LEU A 28 -6.48 -0.21 5.82
CA LEU A 28 -6.97 -0.82 7.06
C LEU A 28 -6.34 -0.23 8.31
N GLY A 29 -5.16 0.36 8.17
CA GLY A 29 -4.41 0.91 9.30
C GLY A 29 -3.01 1.30 8.89
N TRP A 30 -2.16 1.54 9.88
CA TRP A 30 -0.77 1.94 9.69
C TRP A 30 0.11 1.37 10.80
N GLY A 31 1.41 1.40 10.58
CA GLY A 31 2.39 1.00 11.59
C GLY A 31 3.77 1.52 11.28
N SER A 32 4.74 0.94 11.97
CA SER A 32 6.17 1.07 11.69
C SER A 32 6.82 -0.29 11.91
N GLU A 33 7.72 -0.68 11.02
CA GLU A 33 8.52 -1.89 11.15
C GLU A 33 9.98 -1.54 10.85
N ASN A 34 10.89 -1.87 11.78
CA ASN A 34 12.32 -1.56 11.68
C ASN A 34 12.59 -0.07 11.35
N GLY A 35 11.81 0.83 11.95
CA GLY A 35 11.91 2.28 11.71
C GLY A 35 11.27 2.77 10.42
N THR A 36 10.71 1.89 9.58
CA THR A 36 10.01 2.26 8.35
C THR A 36 8.50 2.37 8.58
N PRO A 37 7.89 3.57 8.48
CA PRO A 37 6.45 3.74 8.56
C PRO A 37 5.74 3.15 7.32
N TYR A 38 4.60 2.49 7.54
CA TYR A 38 3.80 1.91 6.46
C TYR A 38 2.29 2.13 6.63
N TRP A 39 1.55 2.05 5.53
CA TRP A 39 0.11 1.80 5.47
C TRP A 39 -0.14 0.30 5.30
N LEU A 40 -1.07 -0.28 6.08
CA LEU A 40 -1.58 -1.63 5.87
C LEU A 40 -2.78 -1.57 4.95
N VAL A 41 -2.74 -2.33 3.86
CA VAL A 41 -3.68 -2.21 2.76
C VAL A 41 -4.20 -3.58 2.34
N ALA A 42 -5.51 -3.68 2.15
CA ALA A 42 -6.15 -4.83 1.53
C ALA A 42 -6.24 -4.62 0.01
N ASN A 43 -5.73 -5.59 -0.76
CA ASN A 43 -5.87 -5.61 -2.21
C ASN A 43 -7.15 -6.38 -2.62
N SER A 44 -7.49 -6.30 -3.91
CA SER A 44 -8.66 -6.95 -4.52
C SER A 44 -8.29 -8.04 -5.54
N TRP A 45 -7.07 -8.57 -5.47
CA TRP A 45 -6.56 -9.61 -6.39
C TRP A 45 -6.50 -11.00 -5.73
N ASN A 46 -7.54 -11.34 -4.97
CA ASN A 46 -7.66 -12.60 -4.22
C ASN A 46 -6.61 -12.77 -3.10
N THR A 47 -6.77 -13.79 -2.26
CA THR A 47 -5.93 -14.01 -1.07
C THR A 47 -4.60 -14.68 -1.37
N ASP A 48 -4.42 -15.30 -2.52
CA ASP A 48 -3.17 -15.92 -2.95
C ASP A 48 -2.12 -14.88 -3.40
N TRP A 49 -2.52 -13.63 -3.59
CA TRP A 49 -1.62 -12.53 -3.92
C TRP A 49 -1.00 -11.89 -2.67
N GLY A 50 0.30 -11.58 -2.72
CA GLY A 50 0.97 -10.79 -1.68
C GLY A 50 1.04 -11.50 -0.32
N GLU A 51 0.72 -10.78 0.75
CA GLU A 51 0.66 -11.33 2.11
C GLU A 51 -0.79 -11.69 2.45
N ASN A 52 -1.30 -12.82 1.94
CA ASN A 52 -2.70 -13.25 2.12
C ASN A 52 -3.74 -12.24 1.59
N GLY A 53 -3.47 -11.60 0.44
CA GLY A 53 -4.30 -10.53 -0.14
C GLY A 53 -3.97 -9.13 0.38
N TYR A 54 -3.02 -9.01 1.31
CA TYR A 54 -2.61 -7.73 1.89
C TYR A 54 -1.25 -7.29 1.38
N PHE A 55 -1.00 -6.00 1.56
CA PHE A 55 0.31 -5.41 1.35
C PHE A 55 0.54 -4.22 2.26
N ARG A 56 1.81 -3.84 2.39
CA ARG A 56 2.26 -2.67 3.13
C ARG A 56 2.94 -1.70 2.19
N ILE A 57 2.59 -0.42 2.20
CA ILE A 57 3.25 0.60 1.34
C ILE A 57 3.86 1.70 2.18
N LEU A 58 4.98 2.27 1.72
CA LEU A 58 5.67 3.36 2.41
C LEU A 58 4.71 4.52 2.72
N ARG A 59 4.73 4.98 3.97
CA ARG A 59 3.85 6.04 4.48
C ARG A 59 4.66 7.29 4.81
N GLY A 60 4.07 8.46 4.58
CA GLY A 60 4.65 9.77 4.90
C GLY A 60 5.49 10.38 3.77
N GLU A 61 5.68 9.65 2.67
CA GLU A 61 6.48 10.09 1.52
C GLU A 61 5.65 10.26 0.24
N ARG A 62 4.31 10.12 0.32
CA ARG A 62 3.41 10.16 -0.85
C ARG A 62 3.85 9.18 -1.95
N HIS A 63 4.42 8.04 -1.54
CA HIS A 63 5.02 7.05 -2.42
C HIS A 63 3.99 6.58 -3.45
N CYS A 64 4.34 6.59 -4.76
CA CYS A 64 3.41 6.31 -5.86
C CYS A 64 2.11 7.15 -5.85
N GLY A 65 2.10 8.32 -5.21
CA GLY A 65 0.92 9.17 -5.08
C GLY A 65 -0.15 8.62 -4.14
N PHE A 66 0.18 7.60 -3.32
CA PHE A 66 -0.78 6.87 -2.48
C PHE A 66 -1.59 7.77 -1.52
N GLU A 67 -0.98 8.87 -1.08
CA GLU A 67 -1.57 9.81 -0.10
C GLU A 67 -2.32 10.98 -0.74
N TYR A 68 -2.44 11.04 -2.07
CA TYR A 68 -3.22 12.09 -2.75
C TYR A 68 -4.70 11.75 -2.93
N GLY A 69 -5.04 10.46 -3.05
CA GLY A 69 -6.39 10.00 -3.43
C GLY A 69 -7.19 9.36 -2.29
N MET A 70 -6.84 9.65 -1.04
CA MET A 70 -7.51 9.05 0.12
C MET A 70 -8.89 9.68 0.33
N VAL A 71 -9.93 8.85 0.40
CA VAL A 71 -11.32 9.26 0.63
C VAL A 71 -11.94 8.38 1.71
N GLY A 72 -12.73 8.98 2.60
CA GLY A 72 -13.51 8.30 3.62
C GLY A 72 -14.87 8.94 3.78
N ILE A 73 -15.83 8.18 4.30
CA ILE A 73 -17.19 8.65 4.59
C ILE A 73 -17.54 8.29 6.04
N ILE A 74 -18.45 9.07 6.62
CA ILE A 74 -19.10 8.76 7.89
C ILE A 74 -20.55 8.40 7.54
N MET A 75 -21.03 7.27 8.06
CA MET A 75 -22.43 6.89 7.93
C MET A 75 -23.26 7.64 8.97
N ASP A 76 -24.45 8.08 8.59
CA ASP A 76 -25.43 8.60 9.54
C ASP A 76 -25.98 7.44 10.38
N VAL A 77 -26.32 7.72 11.65
CA VAL A 77 -26.74 6.72 12.65
C VAL A 77 -28.21 6.82 13.00
#